data_AF-A0A2S4L0Q2-F1
#
_entry.id   AF-A0A2S4L0Q2-F1
#
_cell.length_a   1.000
_cell.length_b   1.000
_cell.length_c   1.000
_cell.angle_alpha   90.00
_cell.angle_beta   90.00
_cell.angle_gamma   90.00
#
_symmetry.space_group_name_H-M   'P 1'
#
loop_
_entity.id
_entity.type
_entity.pdbx_description
1 polymer ?
#
loop_
_entity_poly.entity_id
_entity_poly.type
_entity_poly.pdbx_seq_one_letter_code
_entity_poly.pdbx_strand_id
1 'polypeptide(L)'
;MDPRHLEHNPASSTFHSDHHHHYYLSSAATLAAQAHASQATGADRMMSSTNEEDPFLQVQQDVLTQLSSTRPLFASYLRIRSLSTNASSPELASARSDLESALASLAEDLADLVASVQAVESNPAQYGLSADEVARRGRLVQEVGGEIEDMREELNKNIDNARVSGADLPDPSSFAIADGDGGDGYAEFEQQQQVEMMREQDQHLDGVFQTVGNLRRQADDMGRELEEQHEMLELVDEAADRVGSRLQSGMQKLQHVIRKNEDRWSSCCIAVLIFVLILLLVLLLIL
;
A
#
# COMPACT_ATOMS: atom_id res chain seq x y z
N MET A 1 40.05 57.40 57.12
CA MET A 1 39.28 56.35 56.43
C MET A 1 39.81 55.03 56.93
N ASP A 2 38.97 54.35 57.70
CA ASP A 2 39.27 53.20 58.57
C ASP A 2 39.66 51.92 57.82
N PRO A 3 40.63 51.14 58.33
CA PRO A 3 40.92 49.77 57.88
C PRO A 3 40.56 48.70 58.94
N ARG A 4 40.39 47.45 58.49
CA ARG A 4 40.36 46.17 59.26
C ARG A 4 38.99 45.80 59.85
N HIS A 5 38.32 44.72 59.43
CA HIS A 5 38.62 43.29 59.67
C HIS A 5 38.96 42.95 61.12
N LEU A 6 37.93 42.58 61.90
CA LEU A 6 37.93 41.70 63.08
C LEU A 6 37.17 40.43 62.64
N GLU A 7 37.80 39.25 62.48
CA GLU A 7 38.25 38.32 63.52
C GLU A 7 37.09 37.59 64.22
N HIS A 8 36.75 36.37 63.78
CA HIS A 8 36.62 35.16 64.62
C HIS A 8 36.24 33.91 63.79
N ASN A 9 37.12 32.91 63.81
CA ASN A 9 36.82 31.48 63.70
C ASN A 9 36.75 30.99 65.16
N PRO A 10 35.83 30.13 65.64
CA PRO A 10 35.79 28.71 65.25
C PRO A 10 34.43 27.99 65.40
N ALA A 11 34.29 26.81 64.77
CA ALA A 11 33.92 25.54 65.46
C ALA A 11 33.29 24.54 64.50
N SER A 12 33.92 23.37 64.43
CA SER A 12 33.35 22.11 64.00
C SER A 12 32.07 21.78 64.77
N SER A 13 31.03 21.35 64.06
CA SER A 13 29.99 20.49 64.63
C SER A 13 29.63 19.43 63.60
N THR A 14 30.10 18.23 63.88
CA THR A 14 29.62 16.97 63.33
C THR A 14 28.12 16.81 63.62
N PHE A 15 27.30 16.56 62.60
CA PHE A 15 26.14 15.70 62.81
C PHE A 15 25.74 14.95 61.54
N HIS A 16 25.54 13.66 61.76
CA HIS A 16 25.32 12.58 60.84
C HIS A 16 23.81 12.45 60.60
N SER A 17 23.31 12.78 59.41
CA SER A 17 22.00 12.33 58.92
C SER A 17 21.79 12.80 57.49
N ASP A 18 22.15 11.99 56.50
CA ASP A 18 21.68 12.26 55.13
C ASP A 18 21.56 10.99 54.27
N HIS A 19 20.96 9.92 54.82
CA HIS A 19 20.78 8.67 54.06
C HIS A 19 19.34 8.21 53.85
N HIS A 20 18.33 8.90 54.41
CA HIS A 20 16.93 8.44 54.34
C HIS A 20 16.04 9.21 53.34
N HIS A 21 16.45 10.37 52.82
CA HIS A 21 15.62 11.14 51.88
C HIS A 21 15.78 10.73 50.40
N HIS A 22 16.88 10.09 50.03
CA HIS A 22 17.14 9.69 48.63
C HIS A 22 16.31 8.48 48.14
N TYR A 23 15.81 7.65 49.06
CA TYR A 23 15.05 6.45 48.69
C TYR A 23 13.59 6.75 48.28
N TYR A 24 12.96 7.78 48.84
CA TYR A 24 11.56 8.11 48.54
C TYR A 24 11.39 8.82 47.19
N LEU A 25 12.34 9.69 46.80
CA LEU A 25 12.30 10.40 45.51
C LEU A 25 12.53 9.46 44.32
N SER A 26 13.42 8.46 44.46
CA SER A 26 13.68 7.47 43.42
C SER A 26 12.49 6.53 43.20
N SER A 27 11.82 6.10 44.27
CA SER A 27 10.64 5.23 44.17
C SER A 27 9.43 5.94 43.54
N ALA A 28 9.20 7.21 43.87
CA ALA A 28 8.13 8.00 43.27
C ALA A 28 8.38 8.30 41.77
N ALA A 29 9.62 8.62 41.39
CA ALA A 29 9.99 8.82 39.99
C ALA A 29 9.87 7.53 39.16
N THR A 30 10.21 6.38 39.76
CA THR A 30 10.06 5.07 39.10
C THR A 30 8.59 4.68 38.94
N LEU A 31 7.74 4.93 39.94
CA LEU A 31 6.30 4.69 39.83
C LEU A 31 5.63 5.58 38.76
N ALA A 32 6.03 6.85 38.66
CA ALA A 32 5.53 7.76 37.63
C ALA A 32 5.96 7.31 36.22
N ALA A 33 7.23 6.91 36.04
CA ALA A 33 7.72 6.39 34.78
C ALA A 33 7.02 5.09 34.36
N GLN A 34 6.74 4.20 35.32
CA GLN A 34 6.03 2.95 35.08
C GLN A 34 4.54 3.17 34.73
N ALA A 35 3.89 4.16 35.35
CA ALA A 35 2.51 4.54 35.02
C ALA A 35 2.39 5.14 33.60
N HIS A 36 3.36 5.97 33.20
CA HIS A 36 3.41 6.53 31.83
C HIS A 36 3.72 5.44 30.78
N ALA A 37 4.61 4.49 31.08
CA ALA A 37 4.92 3.37 30.16
C ALA A 37 3.74 2.39 29.99
N SER A 38 2.92 2.18 31.03
CA SER A 38 1.70 1.36 30.92
C SER A 38 0.57 2.04 30.15
N GLN A 39 0.47 3.39 30.14
CA GLN A 39 -0.49 4.11 29.30
C GLN A 39 -0.09 4.15 27.82
N ALA A 40 1.21 4.28 27.52
CA ALA A 40 1.71 4.26 26.14
C ALA A 40 1.48 2.90 25.46
N THR A 41 1.75 1.81 26.16
CA THR A 41 1.54 0.43 25.64
C THR A 41 0.06 0.08 25.44
N GLY A 42 -0.85 0.74 26.17
CA GLY A 42 -2.30 0.55 26.02
C GLY A 42 -2.88 1.25 24.79
N ALA A 43 -2.42 2.47 24.50
CA ALA A 43 -2.83 3.24 23.32
C ALA A 43 -2.30 2.61 22.02
N ASP A 44 -1.03 2.16 22.02
CA ASP A 44 -0.39 1.50 20.88
C ASP A 44 -1.08 0.17 20.50
N ARG A 45 -1.55 -0.58 21.51
CA ARG A 45 -2.28 -1.83 21.31
C ARG A 45 -3.72 -1.63 20.82
N MET A 46 -4.35 -0.49 21.10
CA MET A 46 -5.67 -0.16 20.55
C MET A 46 -5.58 0.38 19.11
N MET A 47 -4.50 1.08 18.75
CA MET A 47 -4.23 1.57 17.39
C MET A 47 -3.87 0.43 16.42
N SER A 48 -3.24 -0.65 16.92
CA SER A 48 -2.89 -1.81 16.10
C SER A 48 -4.10 -2.70 15.73
N SER A 49 -5.14 -2.74 16.56
CA SER A 49 -6.32 -3.60 16.32
C SER A 49 -7.29 -3.02 15.28
N THR A 50 -7.22 -1.73 14.97
CA THR A 50 -8.05 -1.11 13.93
C THR A 50 -7.48 -1.28 12.52
N ASN A 51 -6.19 -1.62 12.38
CA ASN A 51 -5.54 -1.81 11.07
C ASN A 51 -5.79 -3.19 10.44
N GLU A 52 -6.02 -4.23 11.23
CA GLU A 52 -6.20 -5.60 10.71
C GLU A 52 -7.64 -5.88 10.20
N GLU A 53 -8.61 -5.00 10.47
CA GLU A 53 -10.03 -5.20 10.15
C GLU A 53 -10.68 -4.00 9.43
N ASP A 54 -9.89 -3.04 8.95
CA ASP A 54 -10.42 -1.91 8.18
C ASP A 54 -10.74 -2.33 6.73
N PRO A 55 -12.03 -2.35 6.33
CA PRO A 55 -12.41 -2.70 4.96
C PRO A 55 -11.76 -1.79 3.91
N PHE A 56 -11.46 -0.54 4.28
CA PHE A 56 -10.78 0.40 3.39
C PHE A 56 -9.38 -0.09 3.02
N LEU A 57 -8.61 -0.60 3.98
CA LEU A 57 -7.23 -1.03 3.75
C LEU A 57 -7.18 -2.28 2.86
N GLN A 58 -8.18 -3.15 2.97
CA GLN A 58 -8.29 -4.33 2.10
C GLN A 58 -8.54 -3.93 0.64
N VAL A 59 -9.56 -3.09 0.39
CA VAL A 59 -9.87 -2.63 -0.98
C VAL A 59 -8.75 -1.75 -1.54
N GLN A 60 -8.09 -0.96 -0.69
CA GLN A 60 -6.87 -0.23 -1.06
C GLN A 60 -5.79 -1.17 -1.60
N GLN A 61 -5.51 -2.29 -0.93
CA GLN A 61 -4.51 -3.25 -1.38
C GLN A 61 -4.89 -3.88 -2.73
N ASP A 62 -6.16 -4.19 -2.92
CA ASP A 62 -6.68 -4.75 -4.17
C ASP A 62 -6.52 -3.74 -5.32
N VAL A 63 -6.90 -2.48 -5.11
CA VAL A 63 -6.74 -1.38 -6.09
C VAL A 63 -5.27 -1.18 -6.45
N LEU A 64 -4.37 -1.17 -5.46
CA LEU A 64 -2.93 -1.01 -5.71
C LEU A 64 -2.34 -2.18 -6.49
N THR A 65 -2.78 -3.40 -6.20
CA THR A 65 -2.37 -4.61 -6.93
C THR A 65 -2.89 -4.60 -8.37
N GLN A 66 -4.13 -4.17 -8.57
CA GLN A 66 -4.69 -4.05 -9.91
C GLN A 66 -4.04 -2.93 -10.71
N LEU A 67 -3.72 -1.80 -10.08
CA LEU A 67 -2.98 -0.70 -10.70
C LEU A 67 -1.58 -1.16 -11.15
N SER A 68 -0.86 -1.92 -10.31
CA SER A 68 0.46 -2.45 -10.67
C SER A 68 0.41 -3.42 -11.87
N SER A 69 -0.68 -4.17 -12.01
CA SER A 69 -0.93 -5.02 -13.19
C SER A 69 -1.43 -4.27 -14.43
N THR A 70 -2.06 -3.10 -14.26
CA THR A 70 -2.60 -2.27 -15.36
C THR A 70 -1.50 -1.44 -16.04
N ARG A 71 -0.55 -0.92 -15.28
CA ARG A 71 0.61 -0.17 -15.80
C ARG A 71 1.40 -0.90 -16.91
N PRO A 72 1.76 -2.19 -16.81
CA PRO A 72 2.46 -2.89 -17.89
C PRO A 72 1.57 -3.12 -19.12
N LEU A 73 0.25 -3.29 -18.95
CA LEU A 73 -0.70 -3.34 -20.08
C LEU A 73 -0.71 -2.01 -20.84
N PHE A 74 -0.75 -0.89 -20.11
CA PHE A 74 -0.66 0.44 -20.70
C PHE A 74 0.67 0.67 -21.42
N ALA A 75 1.79 0.30 -20.80
CA ALA A 75 3.10 0.38 -21.44
C ALA A 75 3.19 -0.47 -22.71
N SER A 76 2.55 -1.65 -22.69
CA SER A 76 2.48 -2.53 -23.86
C SER A 76 1.65 -1.93 -24.99
N TYR A 77 0.49 -1.38 -24.65
CA TYR A 77 -0.37 -0.66 -25.60
C TYR A 77 0.39 0.49 -26.28
N LEU A 78 1.07 1.34 -25.51
CA LEU A 78 1.85 2.46 -26.05
C LEU A 78 3.01 2.00 -26.93
N ARG A 79 3.65 0.87 -26.60
CA ARG A 79 4.73 0.27 -27.41
C ARG A 79 4.21 -0.30 -28.73
N ILE A 80 3.11 -1.05 -28.69
CA ILE A 80 2.51 -1.60 -29.92
C ILE A 80 2.03 -0.45 -30.80
N ARG A 81 1.43 0.59 -30.19
CA ARG A 81 1.04 1.82 -30.87
C ARG A 81 2.23 2.50 -31.56
N SER A 82 3.37 2.60 -30.90
CA SER A 82 4.54 3.28 -31.48
C SER A 82 5.20 2.49 -32.61
N LEU A 83 5.06 1.17 -32.61
CA LEU A 83 5.65 0.30 -33.63
C LEU A 83 4.69 0.00 -34.80
N SER A 84 3.38 0.16 -34.62
CA SER A 84 2.39 -0.15 -35.65
C SER A 84 2.09 1.07 -36.51
N THR A 85 2.44 1.00 -37.80
CA THR A 85 2.11 2.02 -38.82
C THR A 85 0.64 1.99 -39.24
N ASN A 86 -0.10 0.92 -38.88
CA ASN A 86 -1.52 0.75 -39.19
C ASN A 86 -2.35 0.76 -37.91
N ALA A 87 -3.20 1.77 -37.75
CA ALA A 87 -4.10 1.93 -36.60
C ALA A 87 -5.11 0.77 -36.43
N SER A 88 -5.27 -0.08 -37.46
CA SER A 88 -6.19 -1.23 -37.46
C SER A 88 -5.49 -2.58 -37.22
N SER A 89 -4.27 -2.60 -36.68
CA SER A 89 -3.61 -3.87 -36.32
C SER A 89 -4.47 -4.65 -35.30
N PRO A 90 -4.72 -5.96 -35.52
CA PRO A 90 -5.48 -6.79 -34.58
C PRO A 90 -4.80 -6.88 -33.21
N GLU A 91 -3.47 -6.78 -33.16
CA GLU A 91 -2.69 -6.77 -31.92
C GLU A 91 -2.93 -5.48 -31.11
N LEU A 92 -3.00 -4.34 -31.79
CA LEU A 92 -3.32 -3.05 -31.17
C LEU A 92 -4.77 -3.04 -30.64
N ALA A 93 -5.70 -3.62 -31.39
CA ALA A 93 -7.10 -3.75 -30.98
C ALA A 93 -7.25 -4.66 -29.75
N SER A 94 -6.54 -5.79 -29.71
CA SER A 94 -6.52 -6.67 -28.52
C SER A 94 -5.93 -5.96 -27.31
N ALA A 95 -4.74 -5.36 -27.46
CA ALA A 95 -4.08 -4.66 -26.36
C ALA A 95 -4.92 -3.49 -25.81
N ARG A 96 -5.65 -2.80 -26.70
CA ARG A 96 -6.61 -1.77 -26.33
C ARG A 96 -7.77 -2.35 -25.52
N SER A 97 -8.40 -3.42 -26.00
CA SER A 97 -9.54 -4.06 -25.31
C SER A 97 -9.15 -4.57 -23.92
N ASP A 98 -7.97 -5.17 -23.79
CA ASP A 98 -7.46 -5.69 -22.52
C ASP A 98 -7.26 -4.55 -21.51
N LEU A 99 -6.66 -3.43 -21.97
CA LEU A 99 -6.46 -2.24 -21.16
C LEU A 99 -7.79 -1.56 -20.79
N GLU A 100 -8.74 -1.45 -21.72
CA GLU A 100 -10.08 -0.90 -21.46
C GLU A 100 -10.80 -1.69 -20.36
N SER A 101 -10.74 -3.02 -20.43
CA SER A 101 -11.33 -3.91 -19.43
C SER A 101 -10.67 -3.73 -18.05
N ALA A 102 -9.33 -3.69 -18.01
CA ALA A 102 -8.57 -3.50 -16.77
C ALA A 102 -8.86 -2.14 -16.12
N LEU A 103 -8.87 -1.05 -16.91
CA LEU A 103 -9.20 0.30 -16.44
C LEU A 103 -10.66 0.44 -15.99
N ALA A 104 -11.59 -0.28 -16.64
CA ALA A 104 -12.99 -0.27 -16.24
C ALA A 104 -13.18 -0.90 -14.85
N SER A 105 -12.59 -2.07 -14.61
CA SER A 105 -12.64 -2.73 -13.30
C SER A 105 -11.93 -1.89 -12.23
N LEU A 106 -10.75 -1.34 -12.53
CA LEU A 106 -10.01 -0.51 -11.58
C LEU A 106 -10.78 0.78 -11.21
N ALA A 107 -11.52 1.35 -12.16
CA ALA A 107 -12.38 2.51 -11.90
C ALA A 107 -13.60 2.18 -11.02
N GLU A 108 -14.13 0.96 -11.11
CA GLU A 108 -15.20 0.47 -10.24
C GLU A 108 -14.70 0.35 -8.79
N ASP A 109 -13.57 -0.33 -8.58
CA ASP A 109 -12.98 -0.49 -7.24
C ASP A 109 -12.56 0.86 -6.63
N LEU A 110 -12.04 1.77 -7.45
CA LEU A 110 -11.74 3.13 -7.01
C LEU A 110 -12.99 3.90 -6.61
N ALA A 111 -14.11 3.74 -7.33
CA ALA A 111 -15.36 4.43 -6.99
C ALA A 111 -15.87 4.03 -5.60
N ASP A 112 -15.71 2.76 -5.22
CA ASP A 112 -16.02 2.28 -3.88
C ASP A 112 -15.11 2.93 -2.81
N LEU A 113 -13.80 3.07 -3.10
CA LEU A 113 -12.88 3.79 -2.22
C LEU A 113 -13.25 5.28 -2.09
N VAL A 114 -13.59 5.96 -3.19
CA VAL A 114 -14.07 7.36 -3.16
C VAL A 114 -15.30 7.48 -2.24
N ALA A 115 -16.28 6.61 -2.41
CA ALA A 115 -17.50 6.61 -1.62
C ALA A 115 -17.21 6.38 -0.13
N SER A 116 -16.26 5.48 0.18
CA SER A 116 -15.86 5.20 1.56
C SER A 116 -15.18 6.42 2.22
N VAL A 117 -14.30 7.14 1.51
CA VAL A 117 -13.64 8.35 2.02
C VAL A 117 -14.67 9.44 2.27
N GLN A 118 -15.60 9.64 1.33
CA GLN A 118 -16.65 10.65 1.46
C GLN A 118 -17.59 10.37 2.65
N ALA A 119 -17.91 9.09 2.90
CA ALA A 119 -18.70 8.68 4.06
C ALA A 119 -17.95 8.97 5.37
N VAL A 120 -16.64 8.72 5.40
CA VAL A 120 -15.78 8.97 6.57
C VAL A 120 -15.58 10.48 6.82
N GLU A 121 -15.38 11.28 5.78
CA GLU A 121 -15.22 12.75 5.89
C GLU A 121 -16.42 13.42 6.57
N SER A 122 -17.61 12.86 6.36
CA SER A 122 -18.86 13.36 6.94
C SER A 122 -18.94 13.16 8.46
N ASN A 123 -18.32 12.10 9.00
CA ASN A 123 -18.32 11.84 10.44
C ASN A 123 -17.09 11.02 10.92
N PRO A 124 -15.88 11.62 10.96
CA PRO A 124 -14.64 10.89 11.26
C PRO A 124 -14.62 10.25 12.66
N ALA A 125 -15.26 10.90 13.64
CA ALA A 125 -15.30 10.46 15.03
C ALA A 125 -16.06 9.14 15.22
N GLN A 126 -17.03 8.83 14.36
CA GLN A 126 -17.78 7.57 14.41
C GLN A 126 -16.93 6.36 14.02
N TYR A 127 -15.91 6.58 13.20
CA TYR A 127 -15.01 5.55 12.70
C TYR A 127 -13.68 5.51 13.47
N GLY A 128 -13.49 6.39 14.46
CA GLY A 128 -12.23 6.46 15.23
C GLY A 128 -11.03 6.91 14.41
N LEU A 129 -11.25 7.57 13.27
CA LEU A 129 -10.19 7.99 12.34
C LEU A 129 -9.70 9.40 12.66
N SER A 130 -8.39 9.61 12.58
CA SER A 130 -7.80 10.95 12.71
C SER A 130 -7.99 11.77 11.44
N ALA A 131 -8.02 13.09 11.55
CA ALA A 131 -8.12 13.97 10.38
C ALA A 131 -6.96 13.74 9.38
N ASP A 132 -5.77 13.41 9.89
CA ASP A 132 -4.61 13.08 9.06
C ASP A 132 -4.81 11.78 8.28
N GLU A 133 -5.46 10.79 8.88
CA GLU A 133 -5.77 9.52 8.22
C GLU A 133 -6.78 9.72 7.10
N VAL A 134 -7.86 10.46 7.35
CA VAL A 134 -8.84 10.81 6.30
C VAL A 134 -8.18 11.56 5.15
N ALA A 135 -7.30 12.51 5.45
CA ALA A 135 -6.54 13.25 4.44
C ALA A 135 -5.52 12.37 3.69
N ARG A 136 -5.00 11.30 4.28
CA ARG A 136 -4.18 10.30 3.57
C ARG A 136 -5.03 9.50 2.60
N ARG A 137 -6.20 9.00 3.03
CA ARG A 137 -7.13 8.23 2.17
C ARG A 137 -7.61 9.05 0.98
N GLY A 138 -7.97 10.32 1.20
CA GLY A 138 -8.37 11.23 0.13
C GLY A 138 -7.27 11.48 -0.90
N ARG A 139 -6.01 11.65 -0.46
CA ARG A 139 -4.88 11.83 -1.37
C ARG A 139 -4.62 10.62 -2.25
N LEU A 140 -4.66 9.41 -1.67
CA LEU A 140 -4.48 8.18 -2.45
C LEU A 140 -5.54 8.06 -3.55
N VAL A 141 -6.81 8.26 -3.19
CA VAL A 141 -7.92 8.16 -4.14
C VAL A 141 -7.77 9.18 -5.28
N GLN A 142 -7.31 10.39 -4.98
CA GLN A 142 -7.04 11.41 -6.00
C GLN A 142 -5.87 11.04 -6.91
N GLU A 143 -4.79 10.49 -6.36
CA GLU A 143 -3.62 10.06 -7.11
C GLU A 143 -3.94 8.92 -8.08
N VAL A 144 -4.56 7.84 -7.57
CA VAL A 144 -4.97 6.70 -8.38
C VAL A 144 -6.03 7.12 -9.41
N GLY A 145 -6.97 7.98 -9.03
CA GLY A 145 -7.99 8.51 -9.94
C GLY A 145 -7.40 9.35 -11.07
N GLY A 146 -6.39 10.17 -10.78
CA GLY A 146 -5.66 10.92 -11.80
C GLY A 146 -4.95 10.00 -12.79
N GLU A 147 -4.26 8.97 -12.30
CA GLU A 147 -3.54 8.03 -13.17
C GLU A 147 -4.47 7.25 -14.10
N ILE A 148 -5.64 6.82 -13.61
CA ILE A 148 -6.67 6.16 -14.42
C ILE A 148 -7.21 7.10 -15.50
N GLU A 149 -7.49 8.36 -15.15
CA GLU A 149 -8.00 9.34 -16.10
C GLU A 149 -6.96 9.66 -17.18
N ASP A 150 -5.70 9.84 -16.81
CA ASP A 150 -4.59 10.06 -17.75
C ASP A 150 -4.47 8.90 -18.75
N MET A 151 -4.52 7.66 -18.25
CA MET A 151 -4.49 6.46 -19.11
C MET A 151 -5.70 6.38 -20.05
N ARG A 152 -6.90 6.75 -19.57
CA ARG A 152 -8.13 6.82 -20.39
C ARG A 152 -8.09 7.91 -21.43
N GLU A 153 -7.53 9.08 -21.11
CA GLU A 153 -7.39 10.19 -22.04
C GLU A 153 -6.44 9.80 -23.19
N GLU A 154 -5.30 9.19 -22.87
CA GLU A 154 -4.35 8.68 -23.87
C GLU A 154 -4.95 7.61 -24.80
N LEU A 155 -5.86 6.80 -24.27
CA LEU A 155 -6.61 5.82 -25.04
C LEU A 155 -7.60 6.48 -26.02
N ASN A 156 -8.26 7.56 -25.60
CA ASN A 156 -9.27 8.26 -26.38
C ASN A 156 -8.69 9.18 -27.46
N LYS A 157 -7.54 9.83 -27.23
CA LYS A 157 -6.82 10.66 -28.22
C LYS A 157 -6.61 9.98 -29.57
N ASN A 158 -6.52 8.65 -29.58
CA ASN A 158 -6.33 7.84 -30.78
C ASN A 158 -7.61 7.71 -31.63
N ILE A 159 -8.80 7.67 -31.01
CA ILE A 159 -10.07 7.61 -31.76
C ILE A 159 -10.19 8.83 -32.67
N ASP A 160 -9.76 10.00 -32.19
CA ASP A 160 -9.88 11.24 -32.93
C ASP A 160 -8.84 11.36 -34.06
N ASN A 161 -7.60 10.90 -33.86
CA ASN A 161 -6.59 10.84 -34.93
C ASN A 161 -6.98 9.84 -36.04
N ALA A 162 -7.52 8.67 -35.69
CA ALA A 162 -7.96 7.68 -36.68
C ALA A 162 -9.18 8.17 -37.51
N ARG A 163 -10.04 9.02 -36.93
CA ARG A 163 -11.18 9.63 -37.62
C ARG A 163 -10.78 10.76 -38.57
N VAL A 164 -9.72 11.51 -38.25
CA VAL A 164 -9.20 12.59 -39.11
C VAL A 164 -8.52 12.02 -40.35
N SER A 165 -7.75 10.94 -40.23
CA SER A 165 -7.09 10.29 -41.39
C SER A 165 -8.03 9.53 -42.34
N GLY A 166 -9.29 9.29 -41.94
CA GLY A 166 -10.28 8.56 -42.76
C GLY A 166 -11.20 9.43 -43.61
N ALA A 167 -11.14 10.76 -43.48
CA ALA A 167 -12.15 11.67 -44.04
C ALA A 167 -11.71 12.43 -45.31
N ASP A 168 -10.43 12.39 -45.70
CA ASP A 168 -9.89 13.27 -46.77
C ASP A 168 -9.18 12.54 -47.91
N LEU A 169 -9.42 11.23 -48.08
CA LEU A 169 -8.88 10.50 -49.23
C LEU A 169 -9.77 10.73 -50.47
N PRO A 170 -9.28 11.38 -51.54
CA PRO A 170 -10.03 11.53 -52.79
C PRO A 170 -10.34 10.16 -53.40
N ASP A 171 -11.57 9.98 -53.88
CA ASP A 171 -12.03 8.74 -54.52
C ASP A 171 -11.08 8.35 -55.67
N PRO A 172 -10.54 7.12 -55.72
CA PRO A 172 -9.60 6.68 -56.76
C PRO A 172 -10.17 6.77 -58.19
N SER A 173 -11.49 6.92 -58.35
CA SER A 173 -12.13 7.19 -59.63
C SER A 173 -11.95 8.63 -60.15
N SER A 174 -11.45 9.58 -59.35
CA SER A 174 -11.14 10.95 -59.81
C SER A 174 -9.86 11.05 -60.63
N PHE A 175 -9.04 9.99 -60.67
CA PHE A 175 -7.76 9.93 -61.40
C PHE A 175 -7.83 9.20 -62.75
N ALA A 176 -9.02 8.82 -63.23
CA ALA A 176 -9.19 8.29 -64.58
C ALA A 176 -9.04 9.41 -65.63
N ILE A 177 -7.79 9.80 -65.92
CA ILE A 177 -7.44 10.75 -66.98
C ILE A 177 -7.50 10.06 -68.34
N ALA A 178 -8.15 10.75 -69.28
CA ALA A 178 -8.23 10.41 -70.69
C ALA A 178 -6.84 10.36 -71.35
N ASP A 179 -6.65 9.29 -72.10
CA ASP A 179 -5.61 8.99 -73.10
C ASP A 179 -4.86 10.23 -73.66
N GLY A 180 -3.53 10.28 -73.48
CA GLY A 180 -2.67 11.26 -74.16
C GLY A 180 -1.33 11.54 -73.49
N ASP A 181 -0.29 10.86 -73.98
CA ASP A 181 1.11 11.31 -74.11
C ASP A 181 1.86 11.87 -72.89
N GLY A 182 2.94 11.17 -72.48
CA GLY A 182 4.00 11.73 -71.63
C GLY A 182 4.23 11.01 -70.30
N GLY A 183 5.02 9.93 -70.35
CA GLY A 183 5.38 9.09 -69.18
C GLY A 183 6.23 9.76 -68.09
N ASP A 184 6.53 11.06 -68.16
CA ASP A 184 7.34 11.79 -67.16
C ASP A 184 6.51 12.42 -66.03
N GLY A 185 5.30 12.94 -66.32
CA GLY A 185 4.48 13.62 -65.30
C GLY A 185 3.92 12.68 -64.23
N TYR A 186 3.72 11.40 -64.60
CA TYR A 186 3.26 10.36 -63.67
C TYR A 186 4.37 9.95 -62.69
N ALA A 187 5.63 9.87 -63.16
CA ALA A 187 6.77 9.55 -62.32
C ALA A 187 7.10 10.67 -61.32
N GLU A 188 7.00 11.94 -61.73
CA GLU A 188 7.16 13.09 -60.81
C GLU A 188 6.03 13.17 -59.77
N PHE A 189 4.79 12.84 -60.15
CA PHE A 189 3.66 12.79 -59.22
C PHE A 189 3.80 11.64 -58.21
N GLU A 190 4.17 10.43 -58.66
CA GLU A 190 4.47 9.30 -57.76
C GLU A 190 5.61 9.64 -56.80
N GLN A 191 6.66 10.32 -57.27
CA GLN A 191 7.78 10.72 -56.42
C GLN A 191 7.39 11.78 -55.38
N GLN A 192 6.55 12.75 -55.75
CA GLN A 192 6.01 13.74 -54.81
C GLN A 192 5.12 13.07 -53.76
N GLN A 193 4.25 12.15 -54.17
CA GLN A 193 3.38 11.40 -53.27
C GLN A 193 4.17 10.49 -52.32
N GLN A 194 5.27 9.89 -52.79
CA GLN A 194 6.18 9.08 -51.97
C GLN A 194 6.96 9.93 -50.96
N VAL A 195 7.30 11.18 -51.31
CA VAL A 195 7.95 12.15 -50.43
C VAL A 195 6.99 12.69 -49.37
N GLU A 196 5.72 12.95 -49.71
CA GLU A 196 4.68 13.31 -48.74
C GLU A 196 4.42 12.17 -47.75
N MET A 197 4.30 10.93 -48.24
CA MET A 197 4.15 9.74 -47.40
C MET A 197 5.36 9.52 -46.47
N MET A 198 6.59 9.77 -46.95
CA MET A 198 7.80 9.73 -46.10
C MET A 198 7.78 10.83 -45.03
N ARG A 199 7.28 12.02 -45.37
CA ARG A 199 7.18 13.15 -44.44
C ARG A 199 6.16 12.92 -43.33
N GLU A 200 5.04 12.28 -43.66
CA GLU A 200 4.03 11.86 -42.68
C GLU A 200 4.61 10.82 -41.72
N GLN A 201 5.39 9.85 -42.21
CA GLN A 201 6.08 8.87 -41.36
C GLN A 201 7.12 9.52 -40.43
N ASP A 202 7.86 10.52 -40.90
CA ASP A 202 8.86 11.23 -40.06
C ASP A 202 8.21 12.03 -38.92
N GLN A 203 7.04 12.65 -39.14
CA GLN A 203 6.32 13.35 -38.08
C GLN A 203 5.74 12.41 -37.01
N HIS A 204 5.39 11.17 -37.40
CA HIS A 204 4.93 10.15 -36.46
C HIS A 204 6.08 9.61 -35.60
N LEU A 205 7.31 9.57 -36.13
CA LEU A 205 8.48 9.11 -35.39
C LEU A 205 8.88 10.06 -34.24
N ASP A 206 8.71 11.38 -34.38
CA ASP A 206 8.96 12.34 -33.28
C ASP A 206 8.02 12.13 -32.08
N GLY A 207 6.73 11.85 -32.35
CA GLY A 207 5.77 11.47 -31.30
C GLY A 207 6.10 10.13 -30.64
N VAL A 208 6.69 9.20 -31.40
CA VAL A 208 7.22 7.92 -30.89
C VAL A 208 8.41 8.13 -29.97
N PHE A 209 9.36 9.02 -30.29
CA PHE A 209 10.51 9.30 -29.41
C PHE A 209 10.10 9.91 -28.07
N GLN A 210 9.10 10.80 -28.06
CA GLN A 210 8.57 11.34 -26.83
C GLN A 210 7.80 10.29 -26.02
N THR A 211 7.00 9.45 -26.68
CA THR A 211 6.29 8.33 -26.03
C THR A 211 7.26 7.29 -25.47
N VAL A 212 8.32 6.93 -26.20
CA VAL A 212 9.35 5.99 -25.76
C VAL A 212 10.20 6.58 -24.64
N GLY A 213 10.48 7.89 -24.68
CA GLY A 213 11.15 8.59 -23.58
C GLY A 213 10.31 8.65 -22.30
N ASN A 214 8.99 8.79 -22.42
CA ASN A 214 8.05 8.71 -21.30
C ASN A 214 7.92 7.27 -20.80
N LEU A 215 7.78 6.29 -21.69
CA LEU A 215 7.73 4.86 -21.36
C LEU A 215 8.99 4.37 -20.66
N ARG A 216 10.16 4.87 -21.06
CA ARG A 216 11.42 4.52 -20.41
C ARG A 216 11.48 5.07 -18.99
N ARG A 217 11.00 6.30 -18.76
CA ARG A 217 10.88 6.86 -17.39
C ARG A 217 9.85 6.09 -16.57
N GLN A 218 8.68 5.80 -17.15
CA GLN A 218 7.65 5.01 -16.48
C GLN A 218 8.12 3.58 -16.17
N ALA A 219 8.90 2.93 -17.04
CA ALA A 219 9.48 1.62 -16.78
C ALA A 219 10.57 1.65 -15.70
N ASP A 220 11.33 2.75 -15.59
CA ASP A 220 12.34 2.97 -14.54
C ASP A 220 11.66 3.21 -13.19
N ASP A 221 10.58 4.01 -13.18
CA ASP A 221 9.75 4.25 -12.00
C ASP A 221 9.00 2.98 -11.58
N MET A 222 8.48 2.18 -12.53
CA MET A 222 7.90 0.85 -12.25
C MET A 222 8.94 -0.13 -11.71
N GLY A 223 10.19 -0.08 -12.21
CA GLY A 223 11.27 -0.93 -11.71
C GLY A 223 11.61 -0.62 -10.25
N ARG A 224 11.59 0.66 -9.88
CA ARG A 224 11.81 1.11 -8.50
C ARG A 224 10.61 0.82 -7.58
N GLU A 225 9.39 1.01 -8.07
CA GLU A 225 8.16 0.69 -7.32
C GLU A 225 8.01 -0.82 -7.06
N LEU A 226 8.43 -1.68 -8.01
CA LEU A 226 8.48 -3.14 -7.80
C LEU A 226 9.53 -3.55 -6.75
N GLU A 227 10.62 -2.78 -6.62
CA GLU A 227 11.62 -2.99 -5.58
C GLU A 227 11.12 -2.48 -4.20
N GLU A 228 10.33 -1.41 -4.16
CA GLU A 228 9.62 -0.97 -2.94
C GLU A 228 8.48 -1.94 -2.55
N GLN A 229 7.80 -2.56 -3.52
CA GLN A 229 6.81 -3.62 -3.27
C GLN A 229 7.46 -4.93 -2.78
N HIS A 230 8.74 -5.15 -3.05
CA HIS A 230 9.52 -6.24 -2.43
C HIS A 230 9.82 -5.95 -0.96
N GLU A 231 10.08 -4.69 -0.61
CA GLU A 231 10.35 -4.24 0.76
C GLU A 231 9.08 -4.29 1.65
N MET A 232 7.89 -4.02 1.08
CA MET A 232 6.62 -4.25 1.80
C MET A 232 6.31 -5.75 2.05
N LEU A 233 6.76 -6.66 1.18
CA LEU A 233 6.59 -8.10 1.39
C LEU A 233 7.47 -8.62 2.55
N GLU A 234 8.64 -8.03 2.82
CA GLU A 234 9.44 -8.32 4.02
C GLU A 234 8.72 -7.89 5.30
N LEU A 235 8.01 -6.75 5.29
CA LEU A 235 7.22 -6.31 6.45
C LEU A 235 6.03 -7.24 6.72
N VAL A 236 5.41 -7.78 5.68
CA VAL A 236 4.33 -8.79 5.80
C VAL A 236 4.88 -10.11 6.32
N ASP A 237 6.07 -10.55 5.88
CA ASP A 237 6.74 -11.76 6.39
C ASP A 237 7.17 -11.60 7.85
N GLU A 238 7.72 -10.44 8.23
CA GLU A 238 8.10 -10.15 9.61
C GLU A 238 6.88 -9.98 10.54
N ALA A 239 5.76 -9.51 10.01
CA ALA A 239 4.48 -9.50 10.71
C ALA A 239 3.92 -10.92 10.87
N ALA A 240 3.98 -11.75 9.82
CA ALA A 240 3.57 -13.15 9.85
C ALA A 240 4.42 -13.97 10.84
N ASP A 241 5.73 -13.74 10.91
CA ASP A 241 6.63 -14.36 11.89
C ASP A 241 6.33 -13.93 13.33
N ARG A 242 6.00 -12.64 13.53
CA ARG A 242 5.53 -12.14 14.84
C ARG A 242 4.20 -12.76 15.25
N VAL A 243 3.27 -12.95 14.31
CA VAL A 243 2.01 -13.65 14.57
C VAL A 243 2.28 -15.12 14.87
N GLY A 244 3.10 -15.81 14.06
CA GLY A 244 3.48 -17.21 14.23
C GLY A 244 4.11 -17.48 15.60
N SER A 245 5.05 -16.65 16.03
CA SER A 245 5.70 -16.76 17.34
C SER A 245 4.75 -16.50 18.51
N ARG A 246 3.80 -15.54 18.38
CA ARG A 246 2.75 -15.30 19.38
C ARG A 246 1.74 -16.44 19.46
N LEU A 247 1.37 -17.01 18.32
CA LEU A 247 0.45 -18.14 18.21
C LEU A 247 1.10 -19.41 18.82
N GLN A 248 2.38 -19.66 18.51
CA GLN A 248 3.16 -20.75 19.12
C GLN A 248 3.28 -20.57 20.64
N SER A 249 3.56 -19.35 21.11
CA SER A 249 3.62 -19.03 22.54
C SER A 249 2.26 -19.20 23.22
N GLY A 250 1.17 -18.82 22.54
CA GLY A 250 -0.21 -19.04 22.99
C GLY A 250 -0.55 -20.52 23.10
N MET A 251 -0.17 -21.32 22.09
CA MET A 251 -0.35 -22.77 22.07
C MET A 251 0.42 -23.46 23.22
N GLN A 252 1.67 -23.05 23.48
CA GLN A 252 2.45 -23.57 24.60
C GLN A 252 1.83 -23.23 25.96
N LYS A 253 1.35 -22.00 26.13
CA LYS A 253 0.62 -21.59 27.34
C LYS A 253 -0.67 -22.39 27.50
N LEU A 254 -1.40 -22.63 26.41
CA LEU A 254 -2.64 -23.40 26.41
C LEU A 254 -2.39 -24.87 26.77
N GLN A 255 -1.36 -25.50 26.21
CA GLN A 255 -0.92 -26.84 26.62
C GLN A 255 -0.48 -26.88 28.10
N HIS A 256 0.25 -25.86 28.56
CA HIS A 256 0.67 -25.77 29.95
C HIS A 256 -0.53 -25.63 30.90
N VAL A 257 -1.52 -24.82 30.53
CA VAL A 257 -2.76 -24.65 31.31
C VAL A 257 -3.59 -25.92 31.32
N ILE A 258 -3.77 -26.61 30.18
CA ILE A 258 -4.49 -27.89 30.12
C ILE A 258 -3.82 -28.90 31.07
N ARG A 259 -2.51 -29.08 30.95
CA ARG A 259 -1.77 -30.09 31.73
C ARG A 259 -1.76 -29.76 33.24
N LYS A 260 -1.57 -28.48 33.60
CA LYS A 260 -1.59 -28.03 34.99
C LYS A 260 -2.99 -28.02 35.62
N ASN A 261 -4.03 -27.91 34.81
CA ASN A 261 -5.41 -28.06 35.27
C ASN A 261 -5.70 -29.55 35.53
N GLU A 262 -5.45 -30.43 34.56
CA GLU A 262 -5.65 -31.88 34.69
C GLU A 262 -4.98 -32.47 35.94
N ASP A 263 -3.72 -32.10 36.21
CA ASP A 263 -2.96 -32.60 37.38
C ASP A 263 -3.60 -32.23 38.72
N ARG A 264 -4.21 -31.04 38.85
CA ARG A 264 -4.79 -30.57 40.12
C ARG A 264 -6.13 -31.21 40.42
N TRP A 265 -6.98 -31.41 39.41
CA TRP A 265 -8.28 -32.06 39.60
C TRP A 265 -8.12 -33.57 39.78
N SER A 266 -7.22 -34.20 39.04
CA SER A 266 -6.89 -35.62 39.19
C SER A 266 -6.29 -35.92 40.57
N SER A 267 -5.30 -35.14 41.02
CA SER A 267 -4.68 -35.32 42.35
C SER A 267 -5.68 -35.12 43.50
N CYS A 268 -6.58 -34.14 43.39
CA CYS A 268 -7.63 -33.91 44.39
C CYS A 268 -8.59 -35.10 44.47
N CYS A 269 -9.03 -35.62 43.32
CA CYS A 269 -9.93 -36.77 43.26
C CYS A 269 -9.30 -38.02 43.90
N ILE A 270 -8.02 -38.32 43.58
CA ILE A 270 -7.28 -39.44 44.16
C ILE A 270 -7.16 -39.29 45.69
N ALA A 271 -6.85 -38.10 46.19
CA ALA A 271 -6.75 -37.85 47.63
C ALA A 271 -8.09 -38.07 48.36
N VAL A 272 -9.21 -37.64 47.77
CA VAL A 272 -10.55 -37.87 48.31
C VAL A 272 -10.90 -39.36 48.33
N LEU A 273 -10.60 -40.10 47.25
CA LEU A 273 -10.84 -41.55 47.18
C LEU A 273 -10.05 -42.31 48.25
N ILE A 274 -8.79 -41.96 48.49
CA ILE A 274 -7.96 -42.58 49.55
C ILE A 274 -8.55 -42.30 50.94
N PHE A 275 -8.98 -41.07 51.20
CA PHE A 275 -9.58 -40.70 52.48
C PHE A 275 -10.85 -41.50 52.78
N VAL A 276 -11.74 -41.63 51.78
CA VAL A 276 -12.95 -42.45 51.89
C VAL A 276 -12.60 -43.93 52.14
N LEU A 277 -11.60 -44.46 51.44
CA LEU A 277 -11.14 -45.84 51.64
C LEU A 277 -10.60 -46.06 53.06
N ILE A 278 -9.85 -45.11 53.61
CA ILE A 278 -9.36 -45.17 55.00
C ILE A 278 -10.53 -45.15 55.99
N LEU A 279 -11.52 -44.27 55.78
CA LEU A 279 -12.72 -44.24 56.64
C LEU A 279 -13.49 -45.55 56.62
N LEU A 280 -13.67 -46.15 55.43
CA LEU A 280 -14.30 -47.46 55.30
C LEU A 280 -13.52 -48.56 56.01
N LEU A 281 -12.18 -48.55 55.93
CA LEU A 281 -11.31 -49.50 56.62
C LEU A 281 -11.43 -49.36 58.14
N VAL A 282 -11.37 -48.13 58.67
CA VAL A 282 -11.52 -47.85 60.10
C VAL A 282 -12.90 -48.30 60.60
N LEU A 283 -13.96 -48.00 59.84
CA LEU A 283 -15.32 -48.43 60.17
C LEU A 283 -15.42 -49.96 60.20
N LEU A 284 -14.81 -50.66 59.24
CA LEU A 284 -14.75 -52.12 59.21
C LEU A 284 -13.96 -52.70 60.40
N LEU A 285 -12.85 -52.08 60.80
CA LEU A 285 -12.05 -52.58 61.94
C LEU A 285 -12.77 -52.40 63.28
N ILE A 286 -13.57 -51.33 63.40
CA ILE A 286 -14.35 -51.03 64.62
C ILE A 286 -15.62 -51.89 64.72
N LEU A 287 -16.24 -52.23 63.57
CA LEU A 287 -17.47 -53.01 63.48
C LEU A 287 -17.20 -54.53 63.55
#